data_AF-A0A6A5GT27-F1
#
_entry.id   AF-A0A6A5GT27-F1
#
_cell.length_a   1.000
_cell.length_b   1.000
_cell.length_c   1.000
_cell.angle_alpha   90.00
_cell.angle_beta   90.00
_cell.angle_gamma   90.00
#
_symmetry.space_group_name_H-M   'P 1'
#
loop_
_entity.id
_entity.type
_entity.pdbx_description
1 polymer ?
#
loop_
_entity_poly.entity_id
_entity_poly.type
_entity_poly.pdbx_seq_one_letter_code
_entity_poly.pdbx_strand_id
1 'polypeptide(L)'
;MDQTSFGRDCESAYGSEVSSNATFKLQKDRFQIEESGTKKEIWYEWIRNRLRHYMIMELLFSICLVLILWKQYHISSQNDKTLELISSIQSEFRNFKLDIESNKASKPTDTMNLNGGNKKIKEFVEEVMKDIKNPSIERNQKSKEDPKQVIQNEMNSSPNNSVFQINAASLVLGASVDSSRSSSSDNNPFFGRDQSDYVLIDRSDPPSDKAWCSNEENPILTIDLAKYIRPISVSYQHSKWSGMVPDGAPSRYDVLACLDYYCDNLEPLVSNCEYRATGDNKQEQFCPIPFNQNHSSIGKIQFHFRQNHGNVMKTCAHTIRVYAETKVVPKVKGRTLEHAETCSKLTYDYHLKSWIYKMFDFKDCKVLYSNDCCAECPECCDECLIQDIDGVMVFLCIFIAITLIFPIAIIGNLLYERK
;
A
#
# COMPACT_ATOMS: atom_id res chain seq x y z
N MET A 1 32.72 5.96 100.74
CA MET A 1 31.94 6.83 99.82
C MET A 1 32.59 8.20 99.86
N ASP A 2 33.85 8.36 99.46
CA ASP A 2 34.52 7.96 98.21
C ASP A 2 33.90 8.58 96.96
N GLN A 3 34.64 9.17 96.03
CA GLN A 3 36.02 9.72 95.97
C GLN A 3 36.11 10.21 94.50
N THR A 4 36.40 11.50 94.26
CA THR A 4 37.69 12.03 93.72
C THR A 4 38.05 11.57 92.29
N SER A 5 38.72 12.31 91.42
CA SER A 5 39.20 13.70 91.33
C SER A 5 40.10 13.80 90.09
N PHE A 6 40.42 15.04 89.69
CA PHE A 6 41.72 15.51 89.16
C PHE A 6 42.13 15.30 87.68
N GLY A 7 42.50 16.45 87.08
CA GLY A 7 43.67 16.65 86.19
C GLY A 7 43.42 16.39 84.70
N ARG A 8 44.12 17.01 83.75
CA ARG A 8 45.31 17.89 83.78
C ARG A 8 45.55 18.34 82.32
N ASP A 9 45.97 19.57 82.09
CA ASP A 9 46.62 20.00 80.84
C ASP A 9 48.01 19.35 80.71
N CYS A 10 48.46 19.07 79.48
CA CYS A 10 49.88 19.02 79.06
C CYS A 10 49.89 19.46 77.58
N GLU A 11 50.38 20.65 77.19
CA GLU A 11 51.79 21.07 77.09
C GLU A 11 52.66 20.07 76.31
N SER A 12 53.61 20.45 75.45
CA SER A 12 54.12 21.75 74.99
C SER A 12 55.28 21.46 74.01
N ALA A 13 55.86 22.55 73.49
CA ALA A 13 57.29 22.72 73.17
C ALA A 13 57.77 22.25 71.79
N TYR A 14 58.52 23.00 70.99
CA TYR A 14 59.17 24.34 71.02
C TYR A 14 59.71 24.51 69.57
N GLY A 15 59.95 25.65 68.93
CA GLY A 15 60.04 27.06 69.28
C GLY A 15 60.66 27.80 68.06
N SER A 16 60.64 29.15 68.12
CA SER A 16 61.58 30.16 67.55
C SER A 16 62.20 29.97 66.15
N GLU A 17 62.45 30.96 65.29
CA GLU A 17 62.69 32.37 65.49
C GLU A 17 62.75 33.10 64.13
N VAL A 18 62.40 34.38 64.19
CA VAL A 18 62.75 35.56 63.40
C VAL A 18 63.88 35.46 62.33
N SER A 19 63.57 36.04 61.16
CA SER A 19 64.44 36.80 60.23
C SER A 19 65.54 36.08 59.44
N SER A 20 65.53 36.21 58.10
CA SER A 20 66.57 37.01 57.39
C SER A 20 66.46 36.99 55.86
N ASN A 21 66.67 38.18 55.28
CA ASN A 21 67.46 38.55 54.10
C ASN A 21 67.23 37.80 52.77
N ALA A 22 66.68 38.51 51.77
CA ALA A 22 67.41 39.24 50.71
C ALA A 22 67.89 38.27 49.59
N THR A 23 67.79 38.49 48.29
CA THR A 23 67.89 39.72 47.49
C THR A 23 67.54 39.34 46.04
N PHE A 24 67.13 40.34 45.24
CA PHE A 24 67.59 40.57 43.85
C PHE A 24 66.70 40.21 42.63
N LYS A 25 66.38 41.30 41.91
CA LYS A 25 66.33 41.53 40.46
C LYS A 25 65.15 41.04 39.60
N LEU A 26 64.32 42.03 39.21
CA LEU A 26 64.18 42.56 37.84
C LEU A 26 64.52 41.57 36.69
N GLN A 27 63.55 41.22 35.84
CA GLN A 27 63.16 42.01 34.67
C GLN A 27 62.15 41.22 33.81
N LYS A 28 61.13 41.96 33.37
CA LYS A 28 60.03 41.60 32.48
C LYS A 28 60.54 41.33 31.06
N ASP A 29 60.20 40.16 30.52
CA ASP A 29 59.67 39.92 29.16
C ASP A 29 59.67 38.42 28.85
N ARG A 30 58.52 37.86 28.41
CA ARG A 30 58.44 36.83 27.36
C ARG A 30 57.00 36.41 27.02
N PHE A 31 56.68 36.60 25.73
CA PHE A 31 55.95 35.76 24.79
C PHE A 31 54.44 35.49 24.97
N GLN A 32 53.67 36.07 24.03
CA GLN A 32 52.39 35.52 23.59
C GLN A 32 52.63 34.30 22.69
N ILE A 33 51.87 33.25 22.92
CA ILE A 33 51.78 32.08 22.03
C ILE A 33 50.47 32.20 21.27
N GLU A 34 50.58 32.37 19.96
CA GLU A 34 49.48 32.30 19.00
C GLU A 34 49.19 30.82 18.68
N GLU A 35 47.93 30.40 18.86
CA GLU A 35 47.48 29.03 18.62
C GLU A 35 47.05 28.87 17.15
N SER A 36 47.64 27.90 16.42
CA SER A 36 47.48 27.76 14.96
C SER A 36 46.20 27.02 14.55
N GLY A 37 45.31 27.72 13.83
CA GLY A 37 44.04 27.20 13.31
C GLY A 37 44.10 26.34 12.03
N THR A 38 45.28 26.09 11.47
CA THR A 38 45.44 25.54 10.10
C THR A 38 45.26 24.02 9.96
N LYS A 39 45.20 23.25 11.05
CA LYS A 39 45.13 21.78 10.97
C LYS A 39 43.72 21.21 10.76
N LYS A 40 42.67 21.96 11.12
CA LYS A 40 41.27 21.50 11.02
C LYS A 40 40.69 21.56 9.60
N GLU A 41 41.08 22.55 8.80
CA GLU A 41 40.53 22.74 7.44
C GLU A 41 41.05 21.68 6.45
N ILE A 42 42.33 21.30 6.54
CA ILE A 42 42.96 20.32 5.63
C ILE A 42 42.33 18.92 5.77
N TRP A 43 41.94 18.54 6.99
CA TRP A 43 41.34 17.22 7.24
C TRP A 43 39.91 17.12 6.68
N TYR A 44 39.14 18.20 6.74
CA TYR A 44 37.76 18.24 6.27
C TYR A 44 37.69 18.19 4.74
N GLU A 45 38.59 18.88 4.04
CA GLU A 45 38.67 18.81 2.58
C GLU A 45 39.14 17.43 2.09
N TRP A 46 40.09 16.82 2.79
CA TRP A 46 40.59 15.47 2.48
C TRP A 46 39.51 14.40 2.62
N ILE A 47 38.69 14.46 3.68
CA ILE A 47 37.56 13.53 3.90
C ILE A 47 36.47 13.74 2.85
N ARG A 48 36.12 15.00 2.54
CA ARG A 48 35.10 15.32 1.54
C ARG A 48 35.45 14.77 0.16
N ASN A 49 36.72 14.85 -0.24
CA ASN A 49 37.17 14.36 -1.54
C ASN A 49 37.24 12.82 -1.60
N ARG A 50 37.56 12.18 -0.47
CA ARG A 50 37.62 10.72 -0.33
C ARG A 50 36.21 10.10 -0.30
N LEU A 51 35.26 10.71 0.40
CA LEU A 51 33.84 10.32 0.38
C LEU A 51 33.25 10.41 -1.03
N ARG A 52 33.59 11.45 -1.80
CA ARG A 52 33.08 11.63 -3.17
C ARG A 52 33.55 10.54 -4.13
N HIS A 53 34.77 10.02 -3.96
CA HIS A 53 35.29 8.91 -4.78
C HIS A 53 34.65 7.56 -4.40
N TYR A 54 34.43 7.28 -3.11
CA TYR A 54 33.75 6.06 -2.68
C TYR A 54 32.29 6.01 -3.15
N MET A 55 31.56 7.14 -3.08
CA MET A 55 30.19 7.23 -3.60
C MET A 55 30.09 6.95 -5.12
N ILE A 56 31.09 7.39 -5.90
CA ILE A 56 31.16 7.13 -7.35
C ILE A 56 31.44 5.65 -7.63
N MET A 57 32.39 5.05 -6.91
CA MET A 57 32.72 3.63 -7.07
C MET A 57 31.59 2.71 -6.60
N GLU A 58 30.86 3.08 -5.55
CA GLU A 58 29.67 2.36 -5.06
C GLU A 58 28.48 2.47 -6.01
N LEU A 59 28.28 3.63 -6.65
CA LEU A 59 27.29 3.77 -7.72
C LEU A 59 27.63 2.86 -8.90
N LEU A 60 28.90 2.83 -9.32
CA LEU A 60 29.38 1.94 -10.39
C LEU A 60 29.24 0.46 -10.00
N PHE A 61 29.54 0.10 -8.75
CA PHE A 61 29.39 -1.25 -8.23
C PHE A 61 27.91 -1.68 -8.19
N SER A 62 27.02 -0.78 -7.77
CA SER A 62 25.57 -1.02 -7.75
C SER A 62 25.02 -1.22 -9.17
N ILE A 63 25.48 -0.41 -10.14
CA ILE A 63 25.14 -0.59 -11.56
C ILE A 63 25.63 -1.95 -12.05
N CYS A 64 26.86 -2.35 -11.72
CA CYS A 64 27.39 -3.67 -12.08
C CYS A 64 26.58 -4.81 -11.47
N LEU A 65 26.16 -4.71 -10.21
CA LEU A 65 25.31 -5.71 -9.56
C LEU A 65 23.95 -5.82 -10.24
N VAL A 66 23.31 -4.71 -10.60
CA VAL A 66 22.05 -4.71 -11.36
C VAL A 66 22.24 -5.38 -12.72
N LEU A 67 23.33 -5.11 -13.43
CA LEU A 67 23.63 -5.76 -14.72
C LEU A 67 23.89 -7.27 -14.55
N ILE A 68 24.58 -7.68 -13.48
CA ILE A 68 24.82 -9.10 -13.18
C ILE A 68 23.52 -9.81 -12.83
N LEU A 69 22.68 -9.22 -11.97
CA LEU A 69 21.38 -9.77 -11.59
C LEU A 69 20.42 -9.82 -12.78
N TRP A 70 20.43 -8.79 -13.63
CA TRP A 70 19.65 -8.79 -14.87
C TRP A 70 20.11 -9.90 -15.82
N LYS A 71 21.43 -10.08 -15.97
CA LYS A 71 22.00 -11.18 -16.76
C LYS A 71 21.68 -12.55 -16.15
N GLN A 72 21.71 -12.69 -14.82
CA GLN A 72 21.38 -13.93 -14.12
C GLN A 72 19.90 -14.27 -14.28
N TYR A 73 19.00 -13.29 -14.15
CA TYR A 73 17.57 -13.44 -14.40
C TYR A 73 17.30 -13.82 -15.86
N HIS A 74 17.97 -13.16 -16.81
CA HIS A 74 17.85 -13.48 -18.23
C HIS A 74 18.36 -14.90 -18.54
N ILE A 75 19.49 -15.33 -17.97
CA ILE A 75 20.03 -16.69 -18.13
C ILE A 75 19.11 -17.72 -17.46
N SER A 76 18.54 -17.42 -16.30
CA SER A 76 17.57 -18.30 -15.64
C SER A 76 16.31 -18.48 -16.48
N SER A 77 15.77 -17.39 -17.04
CA SER A 77 14.61 -17.44 -17.94
C SER A 77 14.91 -18.19 -19.24
N GLN A 78 16.15 -18.13 -19.74
CA GLN A 78 16.61 -18.93 -20.88
C GLN A 78 16.74 -20.42 -20.51
N ASN A 79 17.19 -20.73 -19.29
CA ASN A 79 17.28 -22.11 -18.80
C ASN A 79 15.90 -22.76 -18.65
N ASP A 80 14.87 -22.03 -18.21
CA ASP A 80 13.50 -22.56 -18.15
C ASP A 80 12.98 -22.92 -19.55
N LYS A 81 13.22 -22.04 -20.54
CA LYS A 81 12.90 -22.31 -21.96
C LYS A 81 13.72 -23.48 -22.53
N THR A 82 14.97 -23.62 -22.09
CA THR A 82 15.84 -24.73 -22.53
C THR A 82 15.41 -26.06 -21.91
N LEU A 83 14.96 -26.06 -20.65
CA LEU A 83 14.40 -27.23 -19.96
C LEU A 83 13.08 -27.66 -20.62
N GLU A 84 12.23 -26.70 -20.99
CA GLU A 84 10.98 -26.93 -21.72
C GLU A 84 11.26 -27.53 -23.12
N LEU A 85 12.21 -26.96 -23.88
CA LEU A 85 12.68 -27.51 -25.16
C LEU A 85 13.28 -28.92 -25.02
N ILE A 86 14.09 -29.19 -24.00
CA ILE A 86 14.66 -30.52 -23.74
C ILE A 86 13.55 -31.53 -23.41
N SER A 87 12.54 -31.13 -22.63
CA SER A 87 11.39 -31.98 -22.31
C SER A 87 10.53 -32.28 -23.55
N SER A 88 10.33 -31.28 -24.41
CA SER A 88 9.64 -31.43 -25.70
C SER A 88 10.41 -32.38 -26.62
N ILE A 89 11.72 -32.20 -26.77
CA ILE A 89 12.58 -33.06 -27.59
C ILE A 89 12.60 -34.49 -27.04
N GLN A 90 12.68 -34.69 -25.72
CA GLN A 90 12.59 -36.04 -25.13
C GLN A 90 11.23 -36.70 -25.40
N SER A 91 10.14 -35.93 -25.38
CA SER A 91 8.81 -36.45 -25.69
C SER A 91 8.68 -36.88 -27.15
N GLU A 92 9.19 -36.07 -28.08
CA GLU A 92 9.22 -36.41 -29.51
C GLU A 92 10.14 -37.61 -29.78
N PHE A 93 11.31 -37.67 -29.14
CA PHE A 93 12.23 -38.80 -29.27
C PHE A 93 11.62 -40.12 -28.74
N ARG A 94 10.78 -40.03 -27.70
CA ARG A 94 10.02 -41.17 -27.17
C ARG A 94 8.95 -41.64 -28.17
N ASN A 95 8.26 -40.70 -28.81
CA ASN A 95 7.28 -41.01 -29.87
C ASN A 95 7.97 -41.62 -31.11
N PHE A 96 9.09 -41.05 -31.56
CA PHE A 96 9.90 -41.64 -32.65
C PHE A 96 10.42 -43.03 -32.30
N LYS A 97 10.84 -43.27 -31.05
CA LYS A 97 11.27 -44.61 -30.62
C LYS A 97 10.12 -45.63 -30.69
N LEU A 98 8.92 -45.24 -30.28
CA LEU A 98 7.72 -46.07 -30.40
C LEU A 98 7.34 -46.32 -31.87
N ASP A 99 7.44 -45.31 -32.73
CA ASP A 99 7.20 -45.45 -34.16
C ASP A 99 8.24 -46.35 -34.85
N ILE A 100 9.51 -46.28 -34.44
CA ILE A 100 10.57 -47.16 -34.93
C ILE A 100 10.36 -48.60 -34.46
N GLU A 101 9.95 -48.81 -33.20
CA GLU A 101 9.63 -50.15 -32.67
C GLU A 101 8.38 -50.73 -33.34
N SER A 102 7.37 -49.90 -33.64
CA SER A 102 6.16 -50.30 -34.39
C SER A 102 6.47 -50.62 -35.86
N ASN A 103 7.28 -49.80 -36.53
CA ASN A 103 7.69 -50.01 -37.93
C ASN A 103 8.70 -51.16 -38.11
N LYS A 104 9.39 -51.60 -37.05
CA LYS A 104 10.26 -52.78 -37.07
C LYS A 104 9.47 -54.09 -37.01
N ALA A 105 8.20 -54.06 -36.60
CA ALA A 105 7.29 -55.21 -36.58
C ALA A 105 6.61 -55.50 -37.93
N SER A 106 6.77 -54.63 -38.94
CA SER A 106 6.27 -54.87 -40.31
C SER A 106 7.40 -54.74 -41.34
N LYS A 107 7.78 -55.86 -41.96
CA LYS A 107 8.76 -55.93 -43.06
C LYS A 107 8.05 -55.93 -44.44
N PRO A 108 8.74 -55.67 -45.57
CA PRO A 108 8.57 -54.42 -46.33
C PRO A 108 8.24 -54.64 -47.83
N THR A 109 7.66 -53.64 -48.52
CA THR A 109 8.02 -53.29 -49.93
C THR A 109 7.38 -51.98 -50.42
N ASP A 110 8.19 -51.25 -51.21
CA ASP A 110 7.88 -50.38 -52.36
C ASP A 110 7.31 -48.95 -52.24
N THR A 111 8.20 -48.04 -52.65
CA THR A 111 8.08 -46.89 -53.59
C THR A 111 7.18 -45.66 -53.30
N MET A 112 7.87 -44.50 -53.33
CA MET A 112 7.47 -43.19 -53.89
C MET A 112 6.34 -42.38 -53.21
N ASN A 113 6.69 -41.29 -52.51
CA ASN A 113 6.60 -39.90 -53.03
C ASN A 113 6.76 -38.84 -51.93
N LEU A 114 7.70 -37.92 -52.15
CA LEU A 114 7.78 -36.61 -51.49
C LEU A 114 6.67 -35.70 -52.05
N ASN A 115 5.96 -34.99 -51.17
CA ASN A 115 5.57 -33.56 -51.27
C ASN A 115 4.26 -33.29 -50.51
N GLY A 116 4.34 -32.81 -49.26
CA GLY A 116 3.14 -32.50 -48.45
C GLY A 116 3.31 -31.56 -47.26
N GLY A 117 4.53 -31.16 -46.88
CA GLY A 117 4.77 -30.35 -45.67
C GLY A 117 4.88 -28.84 -45.89
N ASN A 118 5.34 -28.38 -47.06
CA ASN A 118 5.83 -27.00 -47.20
C ASN A 118 4.80 -25.96 -47.64
N LYS A 119 3.51 -26.32 -47.78
CA LYS A 119 2.46 -25.37 -48.21
C LYS A 119 1.80 -24.62 -47.04
N LYS A 120 1.77 -25.21 -45.84
CA LYS A 120 1.07 -24.65 -44.66
C LYS A 120 1.86 -23.58 -43.91
N ILE A 121 3.20 -23.62 -44.00
CA ILE A 121 4.10 -22.68 -43.33
C ILE A 121 4.15 -21.35 -44.07
N LYS A 122 3.99 -21.35 -45.39
CA LYS A 122 4.07 -20.13 -46.22
C LYS A 122 2.84 -19.22 -46.05
N GLU A 123 1.67 -19.82 -45.81
CA GLU A 123 0.40 -19.13 -45.61
C GLU A 123 0.35 -18.41 -44.25
N PHE A 124 0.90 -19.04 -43.20
CA PHE A 124 0.98 -18.47 -41.84
C PHE A 124 1.98 -17.30 -41.73
N VAL A 125 3.04 -17.31 -42.55
CA VAL A 125 4.07 -16.26 -42.55
C VAL A 125 3.61 -15.00 -43.31
N GLU A 126 2.67 -15.12 -44.25
CA GLU A 126 2.08 -13.98 -44.96
C GLU A 126 0.97 -13.27 -44.17
N GLU A 127 0.24 -13.99 -43.31
CA GLU A 127 -0.80 -13.44 -42.44
C GLU A 127 -0.20 -12.59 -41.30
N VAL A 128 0.88 -13.06 -40.68
CA VAL A 128 1.56 -12.38 -39.55
C VAL A 128 2.30 -11.09 -39.99
N MET A 129 2.68 -10.97 -41.26
CA MET A 129 3.44 -9.82 -41.78
C MET A 129 2.57 -8.63 -42.24
N LYS A 130 1.24 -8.77 -42.23
CA LYS A 130 0.31 -7.67 -42.56
C LYS A 130 -0.04 -6.78 -41.36
N ASP A 131 0.11 -7.28 -40.14
CA ASP A 131 -0.35 -6.57 -38.93
C ASP A 131 0.71 -5.67 -38.26
N ILE A 132 1.93 -5.58 -38.80
CA ILE A 132 3.06 -4.85 -38.19
C ILE A 132 3.51 -3.62 -39.03
N LYS A 133 2.59 -2.98 -39.77
CA LYS A 133 2.81 -1.64 -40.33
C LYS A 133 1.60 -0.72 -40.09
N ASN A 134 1.61 -0.10 -38.90
CA ASN A 134 0.97 1.15 -38.42
C ASN A 134 0.67 2.23 -39.49
N PRO A 135 -0.04 3.36 -39.19
CA PRO A 135 -0.84 3.77 -37.99
C PRO A 135 -2.13 4.59 -38.29
N SER A 136 -2.94 4.91 -37.26
CA SER A 136 -3.68 6.20 -37.06
C SER A 136 -4.49 6.08 -35.76
N ILE A 137 -4.17 6.76 -34.65
CA ILE A 137 -4.40 8.17 -34.31
C ILE A 137 -5.66 8.76 -34.97
N GLU A 138 -6.81 8.55 -34.32
CA GLU A 138 -7.91 9.50 -34.34
C GLU A 138 -8.28 9.90 -32.90
N ARG A 139 -7.95 11.15 -32.59
CA ARG A 139 -8.32 11.86 -31.37
C ARG A 139 -9.77 12.35 -31.56
N ASN A 140 -10.74 11.62 -31.05
CA ASN A 140 -12.11 12.11 -30.90
C ASN A 140 -12.31 12.56 -29.45
N GLN A 141 -12.07 13.85 -29.20
CA GLN A 141 -12.60 14.55 -28.04
C GLN A 141 -14.12 14.65 -28.21
N LYS A 142 -14.85 13.87 -27.41
CA LYS A 142 -16.25 14.16 -27.09
C LYS A 142 -16.37 14.12 -25.58
N SER A 143 -16.14 15.28 -24.98
CA SER A 143 -16.50 15.58 -23.60
C SER A 143 -17.98 15.27 -23.41
N LYS A 144 -18.28 14.17 -22.72
CA LYS A 144 -19.58 14.02 -22.07
C LYS A 144 -19.45 14.71 -20.72
N GLU A 145 -20.09 15.86 -20.64
CA GLU A 145 -20.45 16.52 -19.39
C GLU A 145 -21.33 15.54 -18.60
N ASP A 146 -20.79 14.98 -17.52
CA ASP A 146 -21.63 14.52 -16.43
C ASP A 146 -22.14 15.75 -15.66
N PRO A 147 -23.42 15.77 -15.26
CA PRO A 147 -24.02 16.95 -14.66
C PRO A 147 -23.35 17.21 -13.30
N LYS A 148 -22.61 18.32 -13.23
CA LYS A 148 -22.28 18.98 -11.97
C LYS A 148 -23.56 19.07 -11.14
N GLN A 149 -23.60 18.38 -10.01
CA GLN A 149 -24.51 18.74 -8.94
C GLN A 149 -24.24 20.20 -8.60
N VAL A 150 -25.21 21.04 -8.95
CA VAL A 150 -25.26 22.44 -8.59
C VAL A 150 -25.41 22.49 -7.07
N ILE A 151 -24.29 22.65 -6.35
CA ILE A 151 -24.37 23.26 -5.01
C ILE A 151 -24.69 24.73 -5.29
N GLN A 152 -25.96 25.09 -5.15
CA GLN A 152 -26.38 26.48 -5.14
C GLN A 152 -25.65 27.17 -3.99
N ASN A 153 -24.79 28.12 -4.35
CA ASN A 153 -24.37 29.19 -3.45
C ASN A 153 -25.59 30.09 -3.20
N GLU A 154 -26.43 29.72 -2.24
CA GLU A 154 -27.28 30.69 -1.55
C GLU A 154 -26.66 31.02 -0.20
N MET A 155 -25.75 32.00 -0.25
CA MET A 155 -25.50 32.87 0.88
C MET A 155 -26.80 33.66 1.08
N ASN A 156 -27.65 33.20 2.00
CA ASN A 156 -28.57 33.95 2.87
C ASN A 156 -29.77 33.07 3.27
N SER A 157 -29.66 32.33 4.39
CA SER A 157 -30.85 31.93 5.13
C SER A 157 -30.53 31.74 6.62
N SER A 158 -31.47 32.24 7.41
CA SER A 158 -31.62 32.27 8.87
C SER A 158 -31.00 31.10 9.66
N PRO A 159 -30.59 31.30 10.93
CA PRO A 159 -30.31 30.19 11.83
C PRO A 159 -31.62 29.44 12.08
N ASN A 160 -31.68 28.11 11.81
CA ASN A 160 -32.40 27.08 12.60
C ASN A 160 -32.53 25.73 11.85
N ASN A 161 -32.02 24.64 12.47
CA ASN A 161 -32.37 23.22 12.25
C ASN A 161 -32.01 22.52 10.91
N SER A 162 -30.89 22.81 10.25
CA SER A 162 -30.42 21.93 9.17
C SER A 162 -29.86 20.62 9.75
N VAL A 163 -30.55 19.50 9.53
CA VAL A 163 -30.04 18.14 9.80
C VAL A 163 -29.27 17.67 8.57
N PHE A 164 -28.02 17.26 8.75
CA PHE A 164 -27.16 16.74 7.70
C PHE A 164 -27.10 15.21 7.79
N GLN A 165 -26.98 14.55 6.64
CA GLN A 165 -26.71 13.12 6.58
C GLN A 165 -25.20 12.88 6.49
N ILE A 166 -24.70 11.88 7.22
CA ILE A 166 -23.30 11.44 7.15
C ILE A 166 -23.23 9.94 6.87
N ASN A 167 -22.22 9.52 6.10
CA ASN A 167 -21.82 8.12 5.97
C ASN A 167 -20.76 7.81 7.04
N ALA A 168 -21.17 7.17 8.14
CA ALA A 168 -20.26 6.81 9.24
C ALA A 168 -19.32 5.65 8.91
N ALA A 169 -19.59 4.92 7.83
CA ALA A 169 -18.73 3.84 7.32
C ALA A 169 -17.69 4.36 6.30
N SER A 170 -17.49 5.68 6.18
CA SER A 170 -16.53 6.27 5.25
C SER A 170 -15.07 6.05 5.69
N LEU A 171 -14.26 5.47 4.79
CA LEU A 171 -12.81 5.32 4.97
C LEU A 171 -12.11 6.65 5.28
N VAL A 172 -12.49 7.72 4.57
CA VAL A 172 -11.90 9.07 4.72
C VAL A 172 -12.21 9.65 6.10
N LEU A 173 -13.37 9.31 6.68
CA LEU A 173 -13.72 9.73 8.03
C LEU A 173 -13.05 8.87 9.12
N GLY A 174 -12.42 7.75 8.74
CA GLY A 174 -11.68 6.86 9.63
C GLY A 174 -12.41 5.56 9.99
N ALA A 175 -13.43 5.16 9.23
CA ALA A 175 -13.99 3.82 9.37
C ALA A 175 -13.00 2.75 8.87
N SER A 176 -13.10 1.53 9.39
CA SER A 176 -12.27 0.40 9.00
C SER A 176 -13.02 -0.92 9.15
N VAL A 177 -12.64 -1.94 8.37
CA VAL A 177 -13.12 -3.31 8.51
C VAL A 177 -12.35 -3.97 9.64
N ASP A 178 -13.08 -4.58 10.58
CA ASP A 178 -12.50 -5.41 11.62
C ASP A 178 -12.33 -6.82 11.07
N SER A 179 -11.15 -7.11 10.50
CA SER A 179 -10.85 -8.42 9.92
C SER A 179 -10.76 -9.54 10.96
N SER A 180 -10.60 -9.23 12.25
CA SER A 180 -10.63 -10.23 13.33
C SER A 180 -12.03 -10.73 13.67
N ARG A 181 -13.05 -9.94 13.31
CA ARG A 181 -14.48 -10.22 13.53
C ARG A 181 -15.27 -10.35 12.24
N SER A 182 -14.58 -10.34 11.11
CA SER A 182 -15.17 -10.62 9.80
C SER A 182 -14.81 -12.04 9.38
N SER A 183 -15.63 -12.62 8.51
CA SER A 183 -15.29 -13.81 7.77
C SER A 183 -13.99 -13.62 6.99
N SER A 184 -13.31 -14.73 6.73
CA SER A 184 -12.09 -14.76 5.93
C SER A 184 -12.33 -14.11 4.57
N SER A 185 -11.44 -13.20 4.19
CA SER A 185 -11.53 -12.45 2.94
C SER A 185 -10.30 -12.63 2.07
N ASP A 186 -10.54 -12.71 0.76
CA ASP A 186 -9.47 -12.70 -0.25
C ASP A 186 -8.63 -11.43 -0.22
N ASN A 187 -9.19 -10.34 0.32
CA ASN A 187 -8.48 -9.07 0.48
C ASN A 187 -7.57 -9.03 1.71
N ASN A 188 -7.62 -10.04 2.58
CA ASN A 188 -6.72 -10.17 3.72
C ASN A 188 -5.85 -11.44 3.59
N PRO A 189 -4.93 -11.47 2.60
CA PRO A 189 -4.13 -12.65 2.35
C PRO A 189 -3.11 -12.90 3.47
N PHE A 190 -2.79 -14.17 3.73
CA PHE A 190 -1.74 -14.57 4.68
C PHE A 190 -0.37 -13.95 4.34
N PHE A 191 -0.10 -13.78 3.04
CA PHE A 191 1.04 -13.02 2.53
C PHE A 191 0.51 -11.80 1.78
N GLY A 192 0.78 -10.61 2.32
CA GLY A 192 0.31 -9.35 1.76
C GLY A 192 -0.16 -8.41 2.85
N ARG A 193 -0.91 -7.39 2.44
CA ARG A 193 -1.49 -6.37 3.32
C ARG A 193 -3.01 -6.43 3.21
N ASP A 194 -3.69 -6.09 4.29
CA ASP A 194 -5.16 -6.12 4.34
C ASP A 194 -5.75 -5.01 3.45
N GLN A 195 -6.56 -5.42 2.48
CA GLN A 195 -7.29 -4.57 1.55
C GLN A 195 -8.80 -4.61 1.79
N SER A 196 -9.25 -5.16 2.93
CA SER A 196 -10.67 -5.35 3.24
C SER A 196 -11.48 -4.05 3.21
N ASP A 197 -10.83 -2.93 3.49
CA ASP A 197 -11.44 -1.59 3.52
C ASP A 197 -11.89 -1.05 2.16
N TYR A 198 -11.65 -1.75 1.04
CA TYR A 198 -12.20 -1.32 -0.27
C TYR A 198 -13.71 -1.10 -0.21
N VAL A 199 -14.42 -1.89 0.60
CA VAL A 199 -15.87 -1.81 0.78
C VAL A 199 -16.36 -0.50 1.42
N LEU A 200 -15.45 0.27 2.01
CA LEU A 200 -15.71 1.51 2.76
C LEU A 200 -15.37 2.78 1.96
N ILE A 201 -14.87 2.63 0.74
CA ILE A 201 -14.53 3.77 -0.12
C ILE A 201 -15.81 4.30 -0.75
N ASP A 202 -16.06 5.60 -0.57
CA ASP A 202 -17.24 6.26 -1.11
C ASP A 202 -17.06 6.58 -2.60
N ARG A 203 -17.42 5.63 -3.47
CA ARG A 203 -17.33 5.75 -4.94
C ARG A 203 -18.72 5.83 -5.55
N SER A 204 -18.90 6.70 -6.54
CA SER A 204 -20.12 6.72 -7.36
C SER A 204 -20.23 5.47 -8.24
N ASP A 205 -19.10 5.00 -8.77
CA ASP A 205 -19.00 3.80 -9.60
C ASP A 205 -17.84 2.92 -9.08
N PRO A 206 -18.10 1.97 -8.16
CA PRO A 206 -17.04 1.12 -7.64
C PRO A 206 -16.54 0.14 -8.72
N PRO A 207 -15.21 -0.08 -8.83
CA PRO A 207 -14.65 -0.99 -9.82
C PRO A 207 -14.87 -2.45 -9.42
N SER A 208 -15.00 -3.33 -10.41
CA SER A 208 -15.42 -4.72 -10.19
C SER A 208 -14.42 -5.56 -9.40
N ASP A 209 -13.12 -5.23 -9.48
CA ASP A 209 -12.01 -5.95 -8.84
C ASP A 209 -11.69 -5.45 -7.42
N LYS A 210 -12.37 -4.41 -6.93
CA LYS A 210 -12.18 -3.86 -5.58
C LYS A 210 -13.43 -4.12 -4.74
N ALA A 211 -13.57 -5.35 -4.26
CA ALA A 211 -14.67 -5.78 -3.41
C ALA A 211 -14.15 -6.60 -2.23
N TRP A 212 -14.78 -6.49 -1.08
CA TRP A 212 -14.58 -7.44 0.01
C TRP A 212 -15.29 -8.74 -0.36
N CYS A 213 -14.56 -9.83 -0.51
CA CYS A 213 -15.15 -11.12 -0.85
C CYS A 213 -14.82 -12.20 0.17
N SER A 214 -15.74 -13.14 0.37
CA SER A 214 -15.57 -14.32 1.22
C SER A 214 -16.16 -15.56 0.55
N ASN A 215 -15.59 -16.73 0.85
CA ASN A 215 -16.06 -18.05 0.39
C ASN A 215 -16.86 -18.79 1.47
N GLU A 216 -17.09 -18.17 2.63
CA GLU A 216 -17.92 -18.74 3.69
C GLU A 216 -19.40 -18.73 3.30
N GLU A 217 -20.18 -19.71 3.76
CA GLU A 217 -21.59 -19.86 3.40
C GLU A 217 -22.47 -18.72 3.92
N ASN A 218 -22.19 -18.24 5.14
CA ASN A 218 -22.88 -17.11 5.76
C ASN A 218 -21.86 -16.05 6.19
N PRO A 219 -21.28 -15.30 5.23
CA PRO A 219 -20.15 -14.44 5.53
C PRO A 219 -20.59 -13.23 6.36
N ILE A 220 -19.76 -12.87 7.34
CA ILE A 220 -19.96 -11.74 8.23
C ILE A 220 -18.93 -10.67 7.88
N LEU A 221 -19.38 -9.44 7.65
CA LEU A 221 -18.52 -8.28 7.50
C LEU A 221 -18.74 -7.34 8.69
N THR A 222 -17.69 -7.13 9.48
CA THR A 222 -17.72 -6.24 10.65
C THR A 222 -17.01 -4.94 10.33
N ILE A 223 -17.66 -3.81 10.62
CA ILE A 223 -17.15 -2.47 10.33
C ILE A 223 -17.10 -1.66 11.62
N ASP A 224 -15.92 -1.11 11.92
CA ASP A 224 -15.74 -0.02 12.87
C ASP A 224 -16.13 1.29 12.21
N LEU A 225 -17.15 1.94 12.77
CA LEU A 225 -17.64 3.21 12.27
C LEU A 225 -16.68 4.33 12.69
N ALA A 226 -16.51 5.32 11.83
CA ALA A 226 -15.68 6.49 12.08
C ALA A 226 -16.12 7.27 13.34
N LYS A 227 -17.41 7.16 13.70
CA LYS A 227 -18.02 7.82 14.86
C LYS A 227 -19.13 6.94 15.42
N TYR A 228 -19.35 7.09 16.73
CA TYR A 228 -20.56 6.59 17.35
C TYR A 228 -21.77 7.34 16.79
N ILE A 229 -22.71 6.61 16.20
CA ILE A 229 -23.91 7.17 15.57
C ILE A 229 -25.16 6.38 15.93
N ARG A 230 -26.33 7.01 15.78
CA ARG A 230 -27.60 6.29 15.64
C ARG A 230 -27.90 6.14 14.14
N PRO A 231 -27.78 4.93 13.57
CA PRO A 231 -27.98 4.75 12.14
C PRO A 231 -29.47 4.87 11.78
N ILE A 232 -29.74 5.48 10.62
CA ILE A 232 -31.10 5.66 10.08
C ILE A 232 -31.35 4.76 8.87
N SER A 233 -30.30 4.37 8.16
CA SER A 233 -30.34 3.46 7.03
C SER A 233 -28.94 2.95 6.73
N VAL A 234 -28.87 1.82 6.05
CA VAL A 234 -27.67 1.38 5.34
C VAL A 234 -27.95 1.39 3.85
N SER A 235 -26.91 1.50 3.04
CA SER A 235 -27.01 1.20 1.61
C SER A 235 -25.94 0.22 1.18
N TYR A 236 -26.28 -0.52 0.14
CA TYR A 236 -25.37 -1.38 -0.58
C TYR A 236 -25.37 -0.99 -2.05
N GLN A 237 -24.18 -0.93 -2.63
CA GLN A 237 -23.96 -0.69 -4.04
C GLN A 237 -22.94 -1.70 -4.57
N HIS A 238 -23.26 -2.31 -5.71
CA HIS A 238 -22.35 -3.17 -6.46
C HIS A 238 -21.62 -2.36 -7.55
N SER A 239 -20.51 -2.89 -8.08
CA SER A 239 -19.95 -2.39 -9.34
C SER A 239 -20.99 -2.40 -10.46
N LYS A 240 -20.90 -1.45 -11.38
CA LYS A 240 -21.86 -1.23 -12.45
C LYS A 240 -22.23 -2.53 -13.19
N TRP A 241 -23.52 -2.84 -13.25
CA TRP A 241 -24.08 -3.97 -13.99
C TRP A 241 -25.29 -3.54 -14.84
N SER A 242 -25.63 -4.33 -15.87
CA SER A 242 -26.68 -4.01 -16.84
C SER A 242 -27.80 -5.04 -16.82
N GLY A 243 -28.91 -4.72 -16.14
CA GLY A 243 -30.13 -5.53 -16.10
C GLY A 243 -30.09 -6.79 -15.22
N MET A 244 -28.93 -7.43 -15.07
CA MET A 244 -28.74 -8.59 -14.19
C MET A 244 -27.72 -8.29 -13.11
N VAL A 245 -28.08 -8.55 -11.86
CA VAL A 245 -27.16 -8.44 -10.72
C VAL A 245 -26.14 -9.58 -10.78
N PRO A 246 -24.84 -9.31 -10.59
CA PRO A 246 -23.82 -10.36 -10.59
C PRO A 246 -24.09 -11.44 -9.53
N ASP A 247 -23.85 -12.68 -9.92
CA ASP A 247 -24.06 -13.90 -9.14
C ASP A 247 -23.47 -13.85 -7.72
N GLY A 248 -22.26 -13.32 -7.58
CA GLY A 248 -21.56 -13.19 -6.30
C GLY A 248 -22.01 -12.01 -5.43
N ALA A 249 -22.91 -11.15 -5.90
CA ALA A 249 -23.41 -10.04 -5.10
C ALA A 249 -24.31 -10.56 -3.96
N PRO A 250 -24.27 -9.97 -2.76
CA PRO A 250 -25.26 -10.25 -1.73
C PRO A 250 -26.67 -9.95 -2.23
N SER A 251 -27.59 -10.90 -2.07
CA SER A 251 -29.01 -10.73 -2.41
C SER A 251 -29.85 -10.49 -1.16
N ARG A 252 -29.50 -11.13 -0.04
CA ARG A 252 -30.15 -10.93 1.26
C ARG A 252 -29.15 -10.82 2.39
N TYR A 253 -29.38 -9.86 3.28
CA TYR A 253 -28.52 -9.65 4.44
C TYR A 253 -29.27 -9.05 5.63
N ASP A 254 -28.74 -9.31 6.81
CA ASP A 254 -29.15 -8.65 8.06
C ASP A 254 -28.08 -7.68 8.52
N VAL A 255 -28.50 -6.70 9.31
CA VAL A 255 -27.61 -5.70 9.89
C VAL A 255 -27.79 -5.70 11.40
N LEU A 256 -26.68 -5.88 12.12
CA LEU A 256 -26.66 -5.97 13.57
C LEU A 256 -25.68 -4.95 14.14
N ALA A 257 -26.03 -4.35 15.27
CA ALA A 257 -25.14 -3.54 16.08
C ALA A 257 -24.33 -4.42 17.03
N CYS A 258 -23.05 -4.12 17.20
CA CYS A 258 -22.26 -4.67 18.30
C CYS A 258 -22.42 -3.77 19.53
N LEU A 259 -22.88 -4.36 20.64
CA LEU A 259 -23.03 -3.65 21.92
C LEU A 259 -21.75 -3.63 22.75
N ASP A 260 -20.77 -4.46 22.38
CA ASP A 260 -19.43 -4.49 22.95
C ASP A 260 -18.36 -4.50 21.84
N TYR A 261 -17.10 -4.36 22.26
CA TYR A 261 -15.95 -4.27 21.36
C TYR A 261 -15.71 -5.57 20.56
N TYR A 262 -16.04 -6.73 21.11
CA TYR A 262 -15.77 -8.03 20.49
C TYR A 262 -16.95 -8.56 19.67
N CYS A 263 -18.08 -7.84 19.68
CA CYS A 263 -19.36 -8.26 19.09
C CYS A 263 -19.92 -9.55 19.70
N ASP A 264 -19.65 -9.80 20.99
CA ASP A 264 -20.21 -10.97 21.69
C ASP A 264 -21.72 -10.77 21.96
N ASN A 265 -22.13 -9.51 22.16
CA ASN A 265 -23.51 -9.09 22.30
C ASN A 265 -23.96 -8.31 21.05
N LEU A 266 -24.92 -8.88 20.33
CA LEU A 266 -25.47 -8.33 19.09
C LEU A 266 -26.91 -7.87 19.28
N GLU A 267 -27.26 -6.72 18.71
CA GLU A 267 -28.63 -6.21 18.62
C GLU A 267 -29.03 -6.07 17.15
N PRO A 268 -30.13 -6.71 16.68
CA PRO A 268 -30.57 -6.57 15.30
C PRO A 268 -31.08 -5.14 15.06
N LEU A 269 -30.56 -4.47 14.02
CA LEU A 269 -31.02 -3.14 13.58
C LEU A 269 -32.09 -3.27 12.49
N VAL A 270 -31.82 -4.12 11.50
CA VAL A 270 -32.75 -4.45 10.42
C VAL A 270 -32.44 -5.84 9.90
N SER A 271 -33.46 -6.55 9.46
CA SER A 271 -33.35 -7.91 8.94
C SER A 271 -33.96 -8.02 7.56
N ASN A 272 -33.49 -8.98 6.76
CA ASN A 272 -33.95 -9.26 5.40
C ASN A 272 -33.87 -8.04 4.46
N CYS A 273 -32.79 -7.28 4.52
CA CYS A 273 -32.48 -6.32 3.46
C CYS A 273 -32.28 -7.09 2.15
N GLU A 274 -32.90 -6.61 1.07
CA GLU A 274 -32.87 -7.27 -0.25
C GLU A 274 -32.16 -6.36 -1.25
N TYR A 275 -31.19 -6.92 -1.97
CA TYR A 275 -30.59 -6.31 -3.15
C TYR A 275 -31.04 -7.06 -4.38
N ARG A 276 -31.54 -6.35 -5.40
CA ARG A 276 -32.05 -6.98 -6.62
C ARG A 276 -32.06 -6.02 -7.81
N ALA A 277 -32.19 -6.56 -9.02
CA ALA A 277 -32.42 -5.72 -10.18
C ALA A 277 -33.75 -4.96 -10.05
N THR A 278 -33.70 -3.63 -10.14
CA THR A 278 -34.88 -2.76 -10.19
C THR A 278 -35.04 -2.18 -11.59
N GLY A 279 -36.27 -1.86 -12.00
CA GLY A 279 -36.54 -1.34 -13.35
C GLY A 279 -35.89 0.02 -13.65
N ASP A 280 -35.52 0.77 -12.62
CA ASP A 280 -34.78 2.03 -12.74
C ASP A 280 -33.24 1.85 -12.77
N ASN A 281 -32.76 0.59 -12.78
CA ASN A 281 -31.34 0.21 -12.82
C ASN A 281 -30.47 0.92 -11.76
N LYS A 282 -31.06 1.28 -10.62
CA LYS A 282 -30.32 1.90 -9.51
C LYS A 282 -29.33 0.91 -8.92
N GLN A 283 -28.05 1.31 -8.98
CA GLN A 283 -26.94 0.49 -8.51
C GLN A 283 -26.86 0.48 -6.98
N GLU A 284 -27.11 1.63 -6.34
CA GLU A 284 -27.20 1.76 -4.88
C GLU A 284 -28.64 1.55 -4.41
N GLN A 285 -28.82 0.71 -3.38
CA GLN A 285 -30.11 0.42 -2.78
C GLN A 285 -30.05 0.61 -1.27
N PHE A 286 -31.10 1.23 -0.73
CA PHE A 286 -31.19 1.59 0.69
C PHE A 286 -32.03 0.57 1.44
N CYS A 287 -31.56 0.18 2.63
CA CYS A 287 -32.31 -0.57 3.62
C CYS A 287 -32.54 0.32 4.84
N PRO A 288 -33.76 0.86 5.05
CA PRO A 288 -34.05 1.76 6.15
C PRO A 288 -34.08 1.01 7.48
N ILE A 289 -33.55 1.64 8.54
CA ILE A 289 -33.59 1.11 9.91
C ILE A 289 -34.81 1.71 10.62
N PRO A 290 -35.69 0.89 11.22
CA PRO A 290 -36.90 1.39 11.88
C PRO A 290 -36.59 2.35 13.04
N PHE A 291 -37.05 3.60 12.93
CA PHE A 291 -36.86 4.63 13.96
C PHE A 291 -37.48 4.29 15.33
N ASN A 292 -38.48 3.40 15.36
CA ASN A 292 -39.24 3.06 16.56
C ASN A 292 -38.42 2.26 17.59
N GLN A 293 -37.28 1.73 17.18
CA GLN A 293 -36.34 1.06 18.07
C GLN A 293 -35.39 2.12 18.63
N ASN A 294 -35.42 2.31 19.95
CA ASN A 294 -34.52 3.21 20.68
C ASN A 294 -33.11 2.61 20.74
N HIS A 295 -32.50 2.36 19.58
CA HIS A 295 -31.12 1.91 19.52
C HIS A 295 -30.22 2.98 20.12
N SER A 296 -29.30 2.52 20.97
CA SER A 296 -28.22 3.36 21.46
C SER A 296 -27.32 3.79 20.31
N SER A 297 -26.47 4.79 20.55
CA SER A 297 -25.42 5.11 19.60
C SER A 297 -24.42 3.94 19.50
N ILE A 298 -24.10 3.51 18.29
CA ILE A 298 -23.23 2.36 18.02
C ILE A 298 -21.94 2.81 17.35
N GLY A 299 -20.83 2.16 17.69
CA GLY A 299 -19.53 2.40 17.07
C GLY A 299 -19.08 1.28 16.13
N LYS A 300 -19.75 0.12 16.15
CA LYS A 300 -19.39 -1.06 15.36
C LYS A 300 -20.66 -1.79 14.90
N ILE A 301 -20.65 -2.28 13.67
CA ILE A 301 -21.81 -2.87 12.99
C ILE A 301 -21.39 -4.12 12.21
N GLN A 302 -22.28 -5.12 12.13
CA GLN A 302 -22.09 -6.33 11.34
C GLN A 302 -23.13 -6.44 10.24
N PHE A 303 -22.66 -6.81 9.05
CA PHE A 303 -23.49 -7.25 7.93
C PHE A 303 -23.40 -8.77 7.86
N HIS A 304 -24.53 -9.44 8.06
CA HIS A 304 -24.64 -10.90 7.95
C HIS A 304 -25.24 -11.21 6.58
N PHE A 305 -24.39 -11.59 5.63
CA PHE A 305 -24.86 -11.98 4.30
C PHE A 305 -25.47 -13.38 4.38
N ARG A 306 -26.76 -13.49 4.06
CA ARG A 306 -27.51 -14.75 4.15
C ARG A 306 -27.53 -15.49 2.83
N GLN A 307 -27.59 -14.73 1.73
CA GLN A 307 -27.73 -15.27 0.38
C GLN A 307 -27.02 -14.33 -0.60
N ASN A 308 -26.38 -14.89 -1.62
CA ASN A 308 -25.94 -14.18 -2.81
C ASN A 308 -26.95 -14.41 -3.97
N HIS A 309 -26.64 -13.94 -5.17
CA HIS A 309 -27.51 -14.11 -6.34
C HIS A 309 -27.37 -15.49 -7.03
N GLY A 310 -26.52 -16.39 -6.50
CA GLY A 310 -26.41 -17.80 -6.91
C GLY A 310 -25.20 -18.07 -7.80
N ASN A 311 -25.12 -19.29 -8.37
CA ASN A 311 -24.11 -19.79 -9.33
C ASN A 311 -22.63 -19.75 -8.89
N VAL A 312 -22.31 -19.09 -7.78
CA VAL A 312 -20.98 -19.05 -7.17
C VAL A 312 -21.10 -19.20 -5.66
N MET A 313 -20.14 -19.89 -5.04
CA MET A 313 -20.05 -19.98 -3.57
C MET A 313 -19.61 -18.65 -2.94
N LYS A 314 -18.88 -17.83 -3.70
CA LYS A 314 -18.25 -16.62 -3.23
C LYS A 314 -19.26 -15.47 -3.14
N THR A 315 -19.24 -14.73 -2.03
CA THR A 315 -19.99 -13.49 -1.86
C THR A 315 -19.04 -12.30 -1.89
N CYS A 316 -19.33 -11.26 -2.66
CA CYS A 316 -18.50 -10.08 -2.87
C CYS A 316 -19.29 -8.78 -2.67
N ALA A 317 -18.90 -7.97 -1.68
CA ALA A 317 -19.48 -6.67 -1.38
C ALA A 317 -18.56 -5.52 -1.84
N HIS A 318 -19.05 -4.62 -2.70
CA HIS A 318 -18.28 -3.51 -3.27
C HIS A 318 -18.31 -2.22 -2.46
N THR A 319 -19.49 -1.70 -2.13
CA THR A 319 -19.59 -0.46 -1.36
C THR A 319 -20.75 -0.53 -0.39
N ILE A 320 -20.45 -0.28 0.88
CA ILE A 320 -21.42 -0.23 1.97
C ILE A 320 -21.35 1.15 2.62
N ARG A 321 -22.52 1.73 2.86
CA ARG A 321 -22.64 3.00 3.57
C ARG A 321 -23.57 2.85 4.75
N VAL A 322 -23.24 3.50 5.85
CA VAL A 322 -24.05 3.51 7.08
C VAL A 322 -24.41 4.94 7.38
N TYR A 323 -25.67 5.29 7.18
CA TYR A 323 -26.12 6.66 7.25
C TYR A 323 -26.67 7.02 8.62
N ALA A 324 -26.35 8.23 9.07
CA ALA A 324 -26.91 8.84 10.26
C ALA A 324 -27.21 10.32 10.04
N GLU A 325 -28.12 10.83 10.84
CA GLU A 325 -28.41 12.26 10.93
C GLU A 325 -27.49 12.94 11.95
N THR A 326 -26.98 14.12 11.61
CA THR A 326 -26.15 14.94 12.49
C THR A 326 -26.55 16.42 12.36
N LYS A 327 -26.56 17.12 13.49
CA LYS A 327 -26.71 18.59 13.51
C LYS A 327 -25.38 19.31 13.31
N VAL A 328 -24.26 18.58 13.44
CA VAL A 328 -22.92 19.12 13.21
C VAL A 328 -22.67 19.12 11.71
N VAL A 329 -22.39 20.31 11.17
CA VAL A 329 -21.98 20.48 9.78
C VAL A 329 -20.80 19.52 9.49
N PRO A 330 -20.93 18.61 8.51
CA PRO A 330 -19.81 17.78 8.10
C PRO A 330 -18.63 18.70 7.75
N LYS A 331 -17.50 18.52 8.45
CA LYS A 331 -16.27 19.25 8.12
C LYS A 331 -15.76 18.72 6.78
N VAL A 332 -16.32 19.21 5.67
CA VAL A 332 -15.67 19.08 4.37
C VAL A 332 -14.43 19.96 4.47
N LYS A 333 -13.26 19.34 4.67
CA LYS A 333 -12.01 20.08 4.55
C LYS A 333 -11.96 20.57 3.10
N GLY A 334 -12.14 21.88 2.91
CA GLY A 334 -11.97 22.48 1.60
C GLY A 334 -10.59 22.15 1.06
N ARG A 335 -10.50 21.99 -0.26
CA ARG A 335 -9.24 21.69 -0.94
C ARG A 335 -8.21 22.76 -0.62
N THR A 336 -7.14 22.38 0.08
CA THR A 336 -6.04 23.29 0.41
C THR A 336 -5.06 23.35 -0.76
N LEU A 337 -4.20 24.37 -0.78
CA LEU A 337 -3.10 24.44 -1.75
C LEU A 337 -2.21 23.18 -1.67
N GLU A 338 -1.93 22.71 -0.46
CA GLU A 338 -1.14 21.50 -0.20
C GLU A 338 -1.81 20.23 -0.77
N HIS A 339 -3.13 20.10 -0.63
CA HIS A 339 -3.88 19.01 -1.26
C HIS A 339 -3.77 19.09 -2.79
N ALA A 340 -3.90 20.29 -3.35
CA ALA A 340 -3.80 20.49 -4.81
C ALA A 340 -2.41 20.17 -5.35
N GLU A 341 -1.35 20.61 -4.66
CA GLU A 341 0.04 20.27 -5.00
C GLU A 341 0.29 18.77 -4.92
N THR A 342 -0.23 18.11 -3.88
CA THR A 342 -0.12 16.66 -3.70
C THR A 342 -0.79 15.91 -4.85
N CYS A 343 -2.04 16.26 -5.18
CA CYS A 343 -2.76 15.63 -6.28
C CYS A 343 -2.07 15.88 -7.63
N SER A 344 -1.60 17.11 -7.88
CA SER A 344 -0.91 17.46 -9.11
C SER A 344 0.40 16.67 -9.26
N LYS A 345 1.18 16.53 -8.18
CA LYS A 345 2.39 15.71 -8.16
C LYS A 345 2.09 14.24 -8.47
N LEU A 346 1.13 13.65 -7.76
CA LEU A 346 0.74 12.25 -7.95
C LEU A 346 0.26 11.98 -9.37
N THR A 347 -0.55 12.89 -9.93
CA THR A 347 -1.05 12.81 -11.31
C THR A 347 0.09 12.90 -12.32
N TYR A 348 1.01 13.85 -12.13
CA TYR A 348 2.19 14.01 -12.98
C TYR A 348 3.06 12.75 -12.96
N ASP A 349 3.37 12.23 -11.76
CA ASP A 349 4.19 11.05 -11.62
C ASP A 349 3.47 9.81 -12.19
N TYR A 350 2.16 9.68 -12.03
CA TYR A 350 1.38 8.59 -12.65
C TYR A 350 1.54 8.54 -14.17
N HIS A 351 1.32 9.67 -14.86
CA HIS A 351 1.30 9.72 -16.32
C HIS A 351 2.69 9.80 -16.97
N LEU A 352 3.63 10.53 -16.36
CA LEU A 352 4.91 10.85 -16.99
C LEU A 352 6.08 10.08 -16.36
N LYS A 353 5.94 9.63 -15.11
CA LYS A 353 7.01 8.96 -14.37
C LYS A 353 6.48 7.74 -13.60
N SER A 354 5.79 6.83 -14.29
CA SER A 354 5.13 5.66 -13.68
C SER A 354 6.02 4.87 -12.71
N TRP A 355 7.34 4.81 -12.95
CA TRP A 355 8.28 4.19 -12.03
C TRP A 355 8.40 4.92 -10.69
N ILE A 356 8.41 6.26 -10.68
CA ILE A 356 8.42 7.08 -9.46
C ILE A 356 7.11 6.90 -8.70
N TYR A 357 5.99 6.99 -9.42
CA TYR A 357 4.66 6.80 -8.85
C TYR A 357 4.52 5.46 -8.15
N LYS A 358 4.97 4.39 -8.81
CA LYS A 358 5.00 3.06 -8.20
C LYS A 358 5.93 3.08 -6.99
N MET A 359 7.21 3.39 -7.15
CA MET A 359 8.21 3.08 -6.12
C MET A 359 8.30 4.05 -4.93
N PHE A 360 7.93 5.33 -5.08
CA PHE A 360 8.28 6.37 -4.09
C PHE A 360 7.10 7.21 -3.60
N ASP A 361 6.00 7.27 -4.34
CA ASP A 361 4.87 8.07 -3.93
C ASP A 361 3.99 7.33 -2.92
N PHE A 362 3.49 8.08 -1.93
CA PHE A 362 2.46 7.61 -1.00
C PHE A 362 1.09 7.83 -1.65
N LYS A 363 0.53 6.75 -2.20
CA LYS A 363 -0.64 6.78 -3.10
C LYS A 363 -1.76 5.85 -2.66
N ASP A 364 -1.88 5.61 -1.36
CA ASP A 364 -2.98 4.80 -0.84
C ASP A 364 -4.35 5.50 -1.07
N CYS A 365 -5.42 4.70 -1.05
CA CYS A 365 -6.77 5.20 -1.28
C CYS A 365 -7.16 6.27 -0.24
N LYS A 366 -6.66 6.17 0.99
CA LYS A 366 -7.01 7.14 2.03
C LYS A 366 -6.43 8.52 1.71
N VAL A 367 -5.17 8.58 1.26
CA VAL A 367 -4.51 9.82 0.82
C VAL A 367 -5.25 10.42 -0.36
N LEU A 368 -5.49 9.64 -1.43
CA LEU A 368 -6.11 10.14 -2.66
C LEU A 368 -7.51 10.71 -2.42
N TYR A 369 -8.36 10.00 -1.66
CA TYR A 369 -9.73 10.43 -1.39
C TYR A 369 -9.81 11.56 -0.34
N SER A 370 -8.92 11.58 0.66
CA SER A 370 -8.91 12.67 1.66
C SER A 370 -8.46 14.01 1.08
N ASN A 371 -7.65 13.99 0.01
CA ASN A 371 -7.15 15.17 -0.68
C ASN A 371 -8.03 15.58 -1.87
N ASP A 372 -9.10 14.83 -2.17
CA ASP A 372 -10.00 15.07 -3.31
C ASP A 372 -9.25 15.04 -4.67
N CYS A 373 -8.36 14.06 -4.85
CA CYS A 373 -7.53 13.96 -6.07
C CYS A 373 -8.25 13.31 -7.26
N CYS A 374 -9.36 12.61 -7.05
CA CYS A 374 -9.99 11.78 -8.08
C CYS A 374 -10.60 12.60 -9.24
N ALA A 375 -10.85 13.90 -9.02
CA ALA A 375 -11.24 14.81 -10.09
C ALA A 375 -10.09 15.12 -11.07
N GLU A 376 -8.84 15.04 -10.62
CA GLU A 376 -7.65 15.28 -11.45
C GLU A 376 -7.07 14.01 -12.04
N CYS A 377 -7.11 12.91 -11.29
CA CYS A 377 -6.63 11.60 -11.73
C CYS A 377 -7.62 10.51 -11.27
N PRO A 378 -8.71 10.27 -12.01
CA PRO A 378 -9.69 9.23 -11.65
C PRO A 378 -9.07 7.83 -11.70
N GLU A 379 -8.21 7.56 -12.68
CA GLU A 379 -7.45 6.31 -12.79
C GLU A 379 -6.56 6.02 -11.57
N CYS A 380 -5.96 7.06 -10.95
CA CYS A 380 -5.21 6.89 -9.71
C CYS A 380 -6.11 6.35 -8.58
N CYS A 381 -7.35 6.84 -8.48
CA CYS A 381 -8.32 6.44 -7.47
C CYS A 381 -8.98 5.08 -7.77
N ASP A 382 -9.07 4.69 -9.03
CA ASP A 382 -9.55 3.37 -9.42
C ASP A 382 -8.54 2.29 -9.07
N GLU A 383 -7.26 2.54 -9.34
CA GLU A 383 -6.18 1.57 -9.13
C GLU A 383 -5.64 1.53 -7.69
N CYS A 384 -5.94 2.52 -6.86
CA CYS A 384 -5.38 2.66 -5.52
C CYS A 384 -5.52 1.39 -4.65
N LEU A 385 -4.57 1.23 -3.74
CA LEU A 385 -4.56 0.19 -2.71
C LEU A 385 -4.88 0.82 -1.34
N ILE A 386 -5.53 0.07 -0.44
CA ILE A 386 -5.77 0.50 0.95
C ILE A 386 -4.45 0.65 1.70
N GLN A 387 -3.58 -0.35 1.56
CA GLN A 387 -2.24 -0.34 2.12
C GLN A 387 -1.23 -0.45 0.99
N ASP A 388 -0.54 0.66 0.70
CA ASP A 388 0.51 0.74 -0.32
C ASP A 388 1.86 0.26 0.23
N ILE A 389 2.55 -0.59 -0.54
CA ILE A 389 3.77 -1.31 -0.12
C ILE A 389 5.03 -0.61 -0.62
N ASP A 390 4.93 0.11 -1.74
CA ASP A 390 6.09 0.39 -2.56
C ASP A 390 7.08 1.34 -1.86
N GLY A 391 6.59 2.42 -1.24
CA GLY A 391 7.45 3.40 -0.57
C GLY A 391 8.18 2.83 0.67
N VAL A 392 7.51 1.99 1.46
CA VAL A 392 8.07 1.45 2.72
C VAL A 392 9.09 0.34 2.43
N MET A 393 8.81 -0.53 1.46
CA MET A 393 9.75 -1.60 1.06
C MET A 393 11.01 -1.05 0.43
N VAL A 394 10.92 -0.02 -0.42
CA VAL A 394 12.09 0.63 -1.01
C VAL A 394 12.97 1.25 0.08
N PHE A 395 12.37 1.95 1.05
CA PHE A 395 13.11 2.51 2.18
C PHE A 395 13.81 1.44 3.02
N LEU A 396 13.13 0.33 3.34
CA LEU A 396 13.70 -0.81 4.06
C LEU A 396 14.85 -1.46 3.29
N CYS A 397 14.70 -1.67 1.98
CA CYS A 397 15.76 -2.23 1.14
C CYS A 397 17.00 -1.32 1.10
N ILE A 398 16.81 -0.01 0.98
CA ILE A 398 17.90 0.98 1.04
C ILE A 398 18.57 0.94 2.41
N PHE A 399 17.78 0.91 3.49
CA PHE A 399 18.30 0.86 4.86
C PHE A 399 19.10 -0.43 5.13
N ILE A 400 18.61 -1.59 4.68
CA ILE A 400 19.31 -2.87 4.78
C ILE A 400 20.61 -2.85 3.96
N ALA A 401 20.59 -2.28 2.76
CA ALA A 401 21.81 -2.13 1.95
C ALA A 401 22.86 -1.25 2.67
N ILE A 402 22.45 -0.12 3.25
CA ILE A 402 23.34 0.78 3.99
C ILE A 402 23.83 0.16 5.30
N THR A 403 23.03 -0.65 5.99
CA THR A 403 23.40 -1.20 7.31
C THR A 403 24.15 -2.52 7.25
N LEU A 404 23.91 -3.36 6.23
CA LEU A 404 24.57 -4.66 6.11
C LEU A 404 25.74 -4.63 5.12
N ILE A 405 25.62 -3.98 3.98
CA ILE A 405 26.62 -4.07 2.90
C ILE A 405 27.78 -3.09 3.16
N PHE A 406 27.46 -1.89 3.64
CA PHE A 406 28.42 -0.83 3.89
C PHE A 406 29.48 -1.17 4.95
N PRO A 407 29.12 -1.75 6.12
CA PRO A 407 30.11 -2.15 7.12
C PRO A 407 30.96 -3.34 6.66
N ILE A 408 30.39 -4.28 5.91
CA ILE A 408 31.13 -5.43 5.37
C ILE A 408 32.18 -4.97 4.35
N ALA A 409 31.85 -3.99 3.51
CA ALA A 409 32.80 -3.38 2.58
C ALA A 409 33.94 -2.62 3.30
N ILE A 410 33.64 -1.93 4.40
CA ILE A 410 34.64 -1.22 5.23
C ILE A 410 35.54 -2.22 5.97
N ILE A 411 34.97 -3.24 6.62
CA ILE A 411 35.71 -4.28 7.34
C ILE A 411 36.54 -5.13 6.37
N GLY A 412 36.00 -5.46 5.20
CA GLY A 412 36.72 -6.17 4.14
C GLY A 412 37.94 -5.40 3.64
N ASN A 413 37.81 -4.09 3.43
CA ASN A 413 38.96 -3.23 3.07
C ASN A 413 39.97 -3.10 4.21
N LEU A 414 39.53 -2.98 5.47
CA LEU A 414 40.43 -2.92 6.63
C LEU A 414 41.19 -4.23 6.88
N LEU A 415 40.58 -5.38 6.57
CA LEU A 415 41.24 -6.69 6.64
C LEU A 415 42.18 -6.93 5.45
N TYR A 416 41.87 -6.38 4.28
CA TYR A 416 42.72 -6.44 3.10
C TYR A 416 44.00 -5.60 3.25
N GLU A 417 43.92 -4.40 3.85
CA GLU A 417 45.12 -3.58 4.14
C GLU A 417 46.02 -4.13 5.26
N ARG A 418 45.55 -5.12 6.03
CA ARG A 418 46.31 -5.77 7.11
C ARG A 418 47.09 -7.01 6.68
N LYS A 419 47.02 -7.39 5.41
CA LYS A 419 47.69 -8.57 4.84
C LYS A 419 48.69 -8.12 3.79
#